data_AF-A0A382UUS9-F1
#
_entry.id   AF-A0A382UUS9-F1
#
_cell.length_a   1.000
_cell.length_b   1.000
_cell.length_c   1.000
_cell.angle_alpha   90.00
_cell.angle_beta   90.00
_cell.angle_gamma   90.00
#
_symmetry.space_group_name_H-M   'P 1'
#
loop_
_entity.id
_entity.type
_entity.pdbx_description
1 polymer ?
#
loop_
_entity_poly.entity_id
_entity_poly.type
_entity_poly.pdbx_seq_one_letter_code
_entity_poly.pdbx_strand_id
1 'polypeptide(L)'
;HPELIQQTLFSKGYMTGYDIWEFLRERPPESDVIETIGLPDSTWLDDRENTKFLYYFISALQDYNIIEISTKTDSVSGFEWD
;
A
#
# COMPACT_ATOMS: atom_id res chain seq x y z
N HIS A 1 17.74 13.02 -7.09
CA HIS A 1 18.61 11.84 -7.02
C HIS A 1 17.77 10.60 -7.22
N PRO A 2 18.30 9.48 -7.74
CA PRO A 2 17.60 8.19 -7.82
C PRO A 2 17.54 7.57 -6.42
N GLU A 3 16.97 8.34 -5.49
CA GLU A 3 17.02 8.17 -4.05
C GLU A 3 16.17 6.97 -3.63
N LEU A 4 16.87 5.97 -3.09
CA LEU A 4 16.37 4.96 -2.17
C LEU A 4 15.15 4.19 -2.68
N ILE A 5 15.39 3.20 -3.54
CA ILE A 5 14.48 2.05 -3.62
C ILE A 5 14.45 1.44 -2.21
N GLN A 6 13.39 1.74 -1.45
CA GLN A 6 13.23 1.19 -0.11
C GLN A 6 13.15 -0.33 -0.24
N GLN A 7 14.09 -1.01 0.41
CA GLN A 7 14.22 -2.45 0.36
C GLN A 7 13.24 -3.11 1.35
N THR A 8 11.98 -3.22 0.94
CA THR A 8 10.89 -3.83 1.69
C THR A 8 10.80 -5.33 1.46
N LEU A 9 9.91 -6.00 2.20
CA LEU A 9 9.64 -7.42 1.98
C LEU A 9 9.09 -7.66 0.56
N PHE A 10 8.22 -6.76 0.10
CA PHE A 10 7.68 -6.79 -1.26
C PHE A 10 8.76 -6.53 -2.32
N SER A 11 9.55 -5.45 -2.21
CA SER A 11 10.53 -5.09 -3.25
C SER A 11 11.71 -6.07 -3.36
N LYS A 12 11.96 -6.85 -2.31
CA LYS A 12 12.91 -7.98 -2.31
C LYS A 12 12.35 -9.28 -2.89
N GLY A 13 11.06 -9.32 -3.23
CA GLY A 13 10.39 -10.52 -3.73
C GLY A 13 10.19 -11.60 -2.67
N TYR A 14 10.21 -11.24 -1.39
CA TYR A 14 9.96 -12.17 -0.28
C TYR A 14 8.47 -12.41 -0.01
N MET A 15 7.60 -11.62 -0.63
CA MET A 15 6.15 -11.75 -0.57
C MET A 15 5.59 -11.80 -1.98
N THR A 16 4.73 -12.78 -2.24
CA THR A 16 3.94 -12.85 -3.47
C THR A 16 2.79 -11.84 -3.42
N GLY A 17 2.16 -11.56 -4.57
CA GLY A 17 0.94 -10.74 -4.60
C GLY A 17 -0.16 -11.30 -3.69
N TYR A 18 -0.28 -12.63 -3.58
CA TYR A 18 -1.21 -13.28 -2.67
C TYR A 18 -0.87 -13.06 -1.19
N ASP A 19 0.42 -13.07 -0.83
CA ASP A 19 0.84 -12.79 0.55
C ASP A 19 0.52 -11.34 0.95
N ILE A 20 0.66 -10.40 0.01
CA ILE A 20 0.24 -9.00 0.21
C ILE A 20 -1.28 -8.91 0.34
N TRP A 21 -2.02 -9.62 -0.51
CA TRP A 21 -3.48 -9.65 -0.47
C TRP A 21 -4.00 -10.16 0.89
N GLU A 22 -3.46 -11.27 1.41
CA GLU A 22 -3.82 -11.78 2.76
C GLU A 22 -3.41 -10.78 3.85
N PHE A 23 -2.21 -10.20 3.78
CA PHE A 23 -1.75 -9.19 4.73
C PHE A 23 -2.71 -7.99 4.82
N LEU A 24 -3.12 -7.42 3.67
CA LEU A 24 -4.05 -6.28 3.63
C LEU A 24 -5.45 -6.65 4.16
N ARG A 25 -5.86 -7.90 3.97
CA ARG A 25 -7.14 -8.42 4.48
C ARG A 25 -7.26 -8.44 6.00
N GLU A 26 -6.13 -8.53 6.71
CA GLU A 26 -6.06 -8.44 8.17
C GLU A 26 -6.19 -7.00 8.70
N ARG A 27 -6.38 -6.02 7.81
CA ARG A 27 -6.57 -4.60 8.12
C ARG A 27 -5.42 -3.99 8.95
N PRO A 28 -4.17 -4.13 8.48
CA PRO A 28 -3.02 -3.61 9.21
C PRO A 28 -3.07 -2.08 9.34
N PRO A 29 -2.38 -1.51 10.35
CA PRO A 29 -2.19 -0.07 10.43
C PRO A 29 -1.36 0.45 9.25
N GLU A 30 -1.46 1.75 8.93
CA GLU A 30 -0.70 2.34 7.82
C GLU A 30 0.82 2.12 7.99
N SER A 31 1.33 2.21 9.22
CA SER A 31 2.75 1.97 9.51
C SER A 31 3.25 0.63 8.99
N ASP A 32 2.47 -0.43 9.20
CA ASP A 32 2.85 -1.79 8.85
C ASP A 32 2.78 -1.97 7.32
N VAL A 33 1.84 -1.29 6.65
CA VAL A 33 1.78 -1.21 5.19
C VAL A 33 3.05 -0.59 4.63
N ILE A 34 3.48 0.54 5.18
CA ILE A 34 4.70 1.24 4.71
C ILE A 34 5.97 0.41 4.98
N GLU A 35 6.03 -0.30 6.10
CA GLU A 35 7.16 -1.19 6.41
C GLU A 35 7.21 -2.39 5.46
N THR A 36 6.05 -2.99 5.18
CA THR A 36 5.93 -4.23 4.39
C THR A 36 6.07 -4.00 2.89
N ILE A 37 5.38 -2.98 2.37
CA ILE A 37 5.23 -2.73 0.93
C ILE A 37 6.18 -1.61 0.49
N GLY A 38 6.25 -0.53 1.26
CA GLY A 38 7.08 0.65 0.98
C GLY A 38 6.26 1.92 0.99
N LEU A 39 6.90 3.05 0.67
CA LEU A 39 6.17 4.29 0.42
C LEU A 39 5.36 4.18 -0.87
N PRO A 40 4.13 4.73 -0.92
CA PRO A 40 3.36 4.78 -2.15
C PRO A 40 3.95 5.78 -3.14
N ASP A 41 3.68 5.55 -4.42
CA ASP A 41 4.03 6.47 -5.51
C ASP A 41 3.23 7.78 -5.43
N SER A 42 2.00 7.71 -4.92
CA SER A 42 1.14 8.86 -4.69
C SER A 42 0.15 8.63 -3.56
N THR A 43 -0.28 9.71 -2.91
CA THR A 43 -1.33 9.68 -1.90
C THR A 43 -2.41 10.70 -2.21
N TRP A 44 -3.67 10.33 -1.99
CA TRP A 44 -4.81 11.24 -2.09
C TRP A 44 -5.69 11.12 -0.83
N LEU A 45 -6.33 12.21 -0.43
CA LEU A 45 -7.29 12.25 0.69
C LEU A 45 -8.65 12.64 0.11
N ASP A 46 -9.71 11.90 0.47
CA ASP A 46 -11.05 12.25 0.00
C ASP A 46 -11.52 13.62 0.50
N ASP A 47 -12.49 14.21 -0.21
CA ASP A 47 -13.04 15.54 0.11
C ASP A 47 -13.61 15.64 1.53
N ARG A 48 -13.95 14.50 2.15
CA ARG A 48 -14.49 14.43 3.52
C ARG A 48 -13.44 14.07 4.56
N GLU A 49 -12.18 13.90 4.14
CA GLU A 49 -11.03 13.52 4.97
C GLU A 49 -11.25 12.25 5.83
N ASN A 50 -12.05 11.30 5.35
CA ASN A 50 -12.31 10.02 6.01
C ASN A 50 -11.40 8.89 5.50
N THR A 51 -10.95 8.99 4.25
CA THR A 51 -10.18 7.94 3.58
C THR A 51 -8.98 8.53 2.87
N LYS A 52 -7.80 8.02 3.22
CA LYS A 52 -6.55 8.27 2.51
C LYS A 52 -6.28 7.09 1.57
N PHE A 53 -5.95 7.38 0.32
CA PHE A 53 -5.64 6.42 -0.71
C PHE A 53 -4.14 6.41 -0.94
N LEU A 54 -3.55 5.22 -0.92
CA LEU A 54 -2.15 4.96 -1.23
C LEU A 54 -2.09 4.25 -2.59
N TYR A 55 -1.42 4.86 -3.56
CA TYR A 55 -1.28 4.32 -4.91
C TYR A 55 0.11 3.70 -5.09
N TYR A 56 0.15 2.46 -5.56
CA TYR A 56 1.38 1.72 -5.85
C TYR A 56 1.39 1.27 -7.31
N PHE A 57 2.36 1.73 -8.10
CA PHE A 57 2.53 1.29 -9.47
C PHE A 57 3.29 -0.04 -9.53
N ILE A 58 2.60 -1.10 -9.94
CA ILE A 58 3.22 -2.42 -10.07
C ILE A 58 3.73 -2.59 -11.49
N SER A 59 5.04 -2.39 -11.66
CA SER A 59 5.70 -2.42 -12.98
C SER A 59 5.48 -3.71 -13.76
N ALA A 60 5.30 -4.85 -13.09
CA ALA A 60 5.02 -6.13 -13.76
C ALA A 60 3.61 -6.19 -14.39
N LEU A 61 2.64 -5.49 -13.79
CA LEU A 61 1.25 -5.41 -14.27
C LEU A 61 1.01 -4.18 -15.15
N GLN A 62 1.92 -3.20 -15.11
CA GLN A 62 1.76 -1.90 -15.76
C GLN A 62 0.49 -1.16 -15.29
N ASP A 63 0.11 -1.37 -14.03
CA ASP A 63 -1.10 -0.79 -13.45
C ASP A 63 -0.90 -0.33 -12.00
N TYR A 64 -1.80 0.53 -11.52
CA TYR A 64 -1.84 1.00 -10.15
C TYR A 64 -2.72 0.12 -9.29
N ASN A 65 -2.15 -0.28 -8.16
CA ASN A 65 -2.87 -0.92 -7.06
C ASN A 65 -3.17 0.13 -5.99
N ILE A 66 -4.27 -0.05 -5.27
CA ILE A 66 -4.79 0.96 -4.35
C ILE A 66 -5.00 0.34 -2.97
N ILE A 67 -4.55 1.04 -1.94
CA ILE A 67 -4.85 0.73 -0.54
C ILE A 67 -5.58 1.93 0.07
N GLU A 68 -6.71 1.68 0.71
CA GLU A 68 -7.49 2.67 1.43
C GLU A 68 -7.19 2.58 2.93
N ILE A 69 -6.82 3.72 3.54
CA ILE A 69 -6.58 3.88 4.97
C ILE A 69 -7.71 4.73 5.55
N SER A 70 -8.36 4.23 6.59
CA SER A 70 -9.31 5.03 7.35
C SER A 70 -8.55 6.05 8.21
N THR A 71 -8.85 7.34 8.05
CA THR A 71 -8.25 8.40 8.88
C THR A 71 -8.73 8.37 10.34
N LYS A 72 -9.76 7.57 10.65
CA LYS A 72 -10.30 7.41 12.01
C LYS A 72 -9.57 6.35 12.82
N THR A 73 -9.20 5.25 12.18
CA THR A 73 -8.55 4.11 12.84
C THR A 73 -7.07 4.01 12.51
N ASP A 74 -6.60 4.77 11.50
CA ASP A 74 -5.24 4.71 10.98
C ASP A 74 -4.87 3.30 10.47
N SER A 75 -5.83 2.63 9.83
CA SER A 75 -5.68 1.24 9.37
C SER A 75 -6.39 1.01 8.05
N VAL A 76 -5.97 -0.05 7.35
CA VAL A 76 -6.55 -0.46 6.07
C VAL A 76 -8.05 -0.69 6.20
N SER A 77 -8.83 0.02 5.39
CA SER A 77 -10.30 -0.11 5.31
C SER A 77 -10.77 -0.81 4.03
N GLY A 78 -9.94 -0.83 3.00
CA GLY A 78 -10.21 -1.41 1.68
C GLY A 78 -8.95 -1.45 0.83
N PHE A 79 -8.96 -2.22 -0.25
CA PHE A 79 -7.86 -2.26 -1.22
C PHE A 79 -8.28 -2.95 -2.52
N GLU A 80 -7.59 -2.64 -3.60
CA GLU A 80 -7.59 -3.35 -4.88
C GLU A 80 -6.13 -3.75 -5.16
N TRP A 81 -5.85 -5.05 -5.08
CA TRP A 81 -4.49 -5.60 -5.21
C TRP A 81 -4.48 -6.88 -6.06
N ASP A 82 -3.78 -6.85 -7.20
CA ASP A 82 -3.66 -7.91 -8.21
C ASP A 82 -2.22 -8.49 -8.33
#